data_AF-A0A7W7ZKT8-F1
#
_entry.id   AF-A0A7W7ZKT8-F1
#
_cell.length_a   1.000
_cell.length_b   1.000
_cell.length_c   1.000
_cell.angle_alpha   90.00
_cell.angle_beta   90.00
_cell.angle_gamma   90.00
#
_symmetry.space_group_name_H-M   'P 1'
#
loop_
_entity.id
_entity.type
_entity.pdbx_description
1 polymer ?
#
loop_
_entity_poly.entity_id
_entity_poly.type
_entity_poly.pdbx_seq_one_letter_code
_entity_poly.pdbx_strand_id
1 'polypeptide(L)'
;MPGPELNIIGVYRPQISAETWNEQLRVTDDEAYTKKHFDELVLIEATVNGLEEPFDMGEFGQMQAEFPDDPKRMQVGYDEGLLSADGETLIDRKMNCVHGTGPQRFAVYLHMFDPQRPLRWQCGEVMCPSVQDVPVRLLLLMPYTACS
;
A
#
# COMPACT_ATOMS: atom_id res chain seq x y z
N MET A 1 6.70 -8.89 26.80
CA MET A 1 5.69 -8.06 26.11
C MET A 1 5.37 -8.78 24.80
N PRO A 2 4.12 -8.77 24.30
CA PRO A 2 3.87 -9.25 22.94
C PRO A 2 4.74 -8.42 21.97
N GLY A 3 5.31 -9.08 20.96
CA GLY A 3 6.15 -8.43 19.96
C GLY A 3 5.36 -7.48 19.05
N PRO A 4 6.04 -6.83 18.09
CA PRO A 4 5.37 -5.98 17.11
C PRO A 4 4.24 -6.71 16.39
N GLU A 5 3.14 -6.01 16.14
CA GLU A 5 1.95 -6.56 15.49
C GLU A 5 1.51 -5.65 14.34
N LEU A 6 1.29 -6.25 13.17
CA LEU A 6 0.74 -5.62 11.99
C LEU A 6 -0.60 -6.29 11.66
N ASN A 7 -1.64 -5.47 11.51
CA ASN A 7 -2.96 -5.93 11.11
C ASN A 7 -3.42 -5.17 9.85
N ILE A 8 -3.74 -5.91 8.80
CA ILE A 8 -4.29 -5.35 7.57
C ILE A 8 -5.79 -5.15 7.76
N ILE A 9 -6.24 -3.89 7.75
CA ILE A 9 -7.67 -3.54 7.86
C ILE A 9 -8.38 -3.85 6.55
N GLY A 10 -7.76 -3.50 5.42
CA GLY A 10 -8.34 -3.74 4.11
C GLY A 10 -7.37 -3.51 2.96
N VAL A 11 -7.65 -4.18 1.85
CA VAL A 11 -6.99 -3.98 0.56
C VAL A 11 -8.04 -3.53 -0.43
N TYR A 12 -7.81 -2.41 -1.10
CA TYR A 12 -8.84 -1.71 -1.83
C TYR A 12 -8.42 -1.42 -3.26
N ARG A 13 -9.37 -1.56 -4.19
CA ARG A 13 -9.19 -1.08 -5.57
C ARG A 13 -9.32 0.45 -5.57
N PRO A 14 -8.30 1.20 -5.98
CA PRO A 14 -8.40 2.64 -6.06
C PRO A 14 -9.27 3.08 -7.24
N GLN A 15 -9.86 4.27 -7.11
CA GLN A 15 -10.54 4.92 -8.21
C GLN A 15 -9.52 5.67 -9.07
N ILE A 16 -9.41 5.25 -10.32
CA ILE A 16 -8.51 5.86 -11.30
C ILE A 16 -9.31 6.81 -12.17
N SER A 17 -8.90 8.09 -12.20
CA SER A 17 -9.53 9.08 -13.06
C SER A 17 -9.18 8.83 -14.53
N ALA A 18 -10.03 9.31 -15.45
CA ALA A 18 -9.72 9.23 -16.88
C ALA A 18 -8.45 10.01 -17.24
N GLU A 19 -8.13 11.08 -16.52
CA GLU A 19 -6.90 11.85 -16.71
C GLU A 19 -5.68 10.98 -16.37
N THR A 20 -5.65 10.42 -15.16
CA THR A 20 -4.58 9.53 -14.69
C THR A 20 -4.40 8.30 -15.59
N TRP A 21 -5.51 7.73 -16.06
CA TRP A 21 -5.47 6.64 -17.03
C TRP A 21 -4.76 7.06 -18.32
N ASN A 22 -5.15 8.20 -18.89
CA ASN A 22 -4.58 8.69 -20.14
C ASN A 22 -3.11 9.09 -20.00
N GLU A 23 -2.69 9.60 -18.85
CA GLU A 23 -1.29 9.88 -18.55
C GLU A 23 -0.47 8.59 -18.55
N GLN A 24 -0.93 7.56 -17.84
CA GLN A 24 -0.26 6.26 -17.80
C GLN A 24 -0.24 5.60 -19.19
N LEU A 25 -1.31 5.74 -19.97
CA LEU A 25 -1.37 5.20 -21.33
C LEU A 25 -0.34 5.87 -22.25
N ARG A 26 -0.08 7.18 -22.10
CA ARG A 26 0.97 7.87 -22.87
C ARG A 26 2.37 7.37 -22.52
N VAL A 27 2.58 6.95 -21.27
CA VAL A 27 3.89 6.44 -20.81
C VAL A 27 4.12 5.01 -21.31
N THR A 28 3.08 4.18 -21.27
CA THR A 28 3.20 2.76 -21.61
C THR A 28 3.05 2.48 -23.10
N ASP A 29 2.31 3.34 -23.82
CA ASP A 29 1.89 3.16 -25.21
C ASP A 29 1.20 1.79 -25.46
N ASP A 30 0.56 1.24 -24.42
CA ASP A 30 -0.10 -0.06 -24.45
C ASP A 30 -1.31 -0.06 -23.48
N GLU A 31 -2.51 -0.17 -24.05
CA GLU A 31 -3.77 -0.20 -23.29
C GLU A 31 -3.89 -1.44 -22.39
N ALA A 32 -3.44 -2.60 -22.86
CA ALA A 32 -3.52 -3.85 -22.08
C ALA A 32 -2.56 -3.81 -20.89
N TYR A 33 -1.35 -3.27 -21.10
CA TYR A 33 -0.39 -3.05 -20.04
C TYR A 33 -0.87 -2.00 -19.02
N THR A 34 -1.43 -0.89 -19.50
CA THR A 34 -2.05 0.15 -18.64
C THR A 34 -3.18 -0.43 -17.80
N LYS A 35 -4.05 -1.24 -18.42
CA LYS A 35 -5.13 -1.90 -17.71
C LYS A 35 -4.60 -2.81 -16.62
N LYS A 36 -3.63 -3.67 -16.95
CA LYS A 36 -3.02 -4.58 -15.98
C LYS A 36 -2.39 -3.80 -14.81
N HIS A 37 -1.67 -2.72 -15.11
CA HIS A 37 -1.05 -1.86 -14.10
C HIS A 37 -2.06 -1.36 -13.05
N PHE A 38 -3.24 -0.91 -13.46
CA PHE A 38 -4.29 -0.46 -12.54
C PHE A 38 -5.15 -1.59 -11.96
N ASP A 39 -5.29 -2.71 -12.67
CA ASP A 39 -6.00 -3.89 -12.16
C ASP A 39 -5.29 -4.49 -10.93
N GLU A 40 -3.95 -4.44 -10.94
CA GLU A 40 -3.06 -4.96 -9.90
C GLU A 40 -2.54 -3.87 -8.93
N LEU A 41 -3.02 -2.63 -9.07
CA LEU A 41 -2.76 -1.56 -8.10
C LEU A 41 -3.78 -1.64 -6.97
N VAL A 42 -3.31 -1.56 -5.73
CA VAL A 42 -4.17 -1.52 -4.54
C VAL A 42 -3.78 -0.41 -3.59
N LEU A 43 -4.75 0.08 -2.82
CA LEU A 43 -4.56 0.86 -1.61
C LEU A 43 -4.72 -0.08 -0.41
N ILE A 44 -3.75 -0.11 0.49
CA ILE A 44 -3.74 -0.95 1.68
C ILE A 44 -3.91 -0.06 2.89
N GLU A 45 -4.84 -0.38 3.78
CA GLU A 45 -4.98 0.26 5.09
C GLU A 45 -4.59 -0.74 6.18
N ALA A 46 -3.76 -0.32 7.12
CA ALA A 46 -3.24 -1.19 8.17
C ALA A 46 -3.05 -0.45 9.49
N THR A 47 -2.93 -1.23 10.56
CA THR A 47 -2.44 -0.76 11.85
C THR A 47 -1.18 -1.50 12.25
N VAL A 48 -0.22 -0.78 12.81
CA VAL A 48 0.99 -1.36 13.40
C VAL A 48 1.14 -0.90 14.84
N ASN A 49 1.62 -1.79 15.71
CA ASN A 49 1.83 -1.49 17.12
C ASN A 49 3.10 -2.19 17.65
N GLY A 50 3.67 -1.65 18.72
CA GLY A 50 4.77 -2.26 19.45
C GLY A 50 6.09 -2.26 18.68
N LEU A 51 6.28 -1.33 17.75
CA LEU A 51 7.54 -1.16 17.04
C LEU A 51 8.61 -0.58 17.97
N GLU A 52 9.80 -1.17 17.96
CA GLU A 52 10.99 -0.64 18.65
C GLU A 52 11.74 0.40 17.78
N GLU A 53 11.61 0.27 16.45
CA GLU A 53 12.22 1.12 15.43
C GLU A 53 11.13 1.69 14.50
N PRO A 54 11.40 2.74 13.69
CA PRO A 54 10.46 3.21 12.69
C PRO A 54 9.95 2.10 11.76
N PHE A 55 8.75 2.29 11.20
CA PHE A 55 8.23 1.34 10.22
C PHE A 55 9.02 1.46 8.91
N ASP A 56 9.62 0.37 8.47
CA ASP A 56 10.40 0.31 7.24
C ASP A 56 9.49 -0.04 6.06
N MET A 57 9.10 1.02 5.33
CA MET A 57 8.28 0.88 4.14
C MET A 57 9.01 0.12 3.02
N GLY A 58 10.34 0.12 3.01
CA GLY A 58 11.16 -0.64 2.07
C GLY A 58 11.11 -2.15 2.32
N GLU A 59 10.74 -2.58 3.52
CA GLU A 59 10.46 -3.98 3.84
C GLU A 59 8.97 -4.33 3.78
N PHE A 60 8.08 -3.34 3.57
CA PHE A 60 6.64 -3.54 3.47
C PHE A 60 6.16 -3.72 2.03
N GLY A 61 5.83 -4.94 1.62
CA GLY A 61 5.46 -5.20 0.23
C GLY A 61 5.37 -6.67 -0.17
N GLN A 62 5.42 -6.97 -1.48
CA GLN A 62 5.34 -8.33 -2.00
C GLN A 62 6.50 -8.68 -2.93
N MET A 63 7.07 -9.88 -2.71
CA MET A 63 7.95 -10.52 -3.67
C MET A 63 7.14 -11.02 -4.87
N GLN A 64 7.59 -10.63 -6.07
CA GLN A 64 6.94 -11.00 -7.32
C GLN A 64 7.17 -12.49 -7.63
N ALA A 65 6.19 -13.13 -8.28
CA ALA A 65 6.19 -14.57 -8.50
C ALA A 65 7.34 -15.06 -9.37
N GLU A 66 7.70 -14.24 -10.35
CA GLU A 66 8.77 -14.47 -11.30
C GLU A 66 10.15 -14.31 -10.65
N PHE A 67 10.22 -13.59 -9.52
CA PHE A 67 11.46 -13.23 -8.84
C PHE A 67 11.34 -13.36 -7.30
N PRO A 68 11.08 -14.58 -6.77
CA PRO A 68 10.74 -14.78 -5.37
C PRO A 68 11.90 -14.46 -4.39
N ASP A 69 13.14 -14.49 -4.87
CA ASP A 69 14.35 -14.33 -4.05
C ASP A 69 15.17 -13.07 -4.38
N ASP A 70 14.73 -12.24 -5.34
CA ASP A 70 15.44 -11.00 -5.70
C ASP A 70 14.80 -9.79 -5.00
N PRO A 71 15.39 -9.30 -3.89
CA PRO A 71 14.81 -8.19 -3.13
C PRO A 71 14.71 -6.89 -3.95
N LYS A 72 15.49 -6.74 -5.04
CA LYS A 72 15.39 -5.58 -5.94
C LYS A 72 14.12 -5.57 -6.77
N ARG A 73 13.41 -6.71 -6.83
CA ARG A 73 12.17 -6.90 -7.58
C ARG A 73 10.93 -6.84 -6.68
N MET A 74 11.12 -6.69 -5.37
CA MET A 74 10.03 -6.49 -4.43
C MET A 74 9.26 -5.23 -4.80
N GLN A 75 7.93 -5.36 -4.86
CA GLN A 75 7.06 -4.20 -4.93
C GLN A 75 6.80 -3.76 -3.50
N VAL A 76 7.10 -2.51 -3.20
CA VAL A 76 7.00 -1.94 -1.85
C VAL A 76 5.88 -0.92 -1.77
N GLY A 77 5.37 -0.73 -0.56
CA GLY A 77 4.42 0.34 -0.27
C GLY A 77 4.99 1.69 -0.66
N TYR A 78 4.17 2.55 -1.24
CA TYR A 78 4.55 3.91 -1.59
C TYR A 78 3.41 4.89 -1.33
N ASP A 79 3.74 6.17 -1.35
CA ASP A 79 2.80 7.27 -1.10
C ASP A 79 2.06 7.07 0.23
N GLU A 80 2.87 7.07 1.30
CA GLU A 80 2.47 6.76 2.66
C GLU A 80 1.57 7.86 3.23
N GLY A 81 0.43 7.46 3.81
CA GLY A 81 -0.44 8.34 4.59
C GLY A 81 -0.57 7.86 6.02
N LEU A 82 -0.17 8.68 6.99
CA LEU A 82 -0.43 8.45 8.41
C LEU A 82 -1.85 8.93 8.73
N LEU A 83 -2.66 8.06 9.31
CA LEU A 83 -4.06 8.33 9.65
C LEU A 83 -4.24 8.47 11.16
N SER A 84 -5.30 9.17 11.58
CA SER A 84 -5.82 9.09 12.94
C SER A 84 -6.21 7.66 13.29
N ALA A 85 -6.24 7.32 14.58
CA ALA A 85 -6.55 5.95 15.03
C ALA A 85 -7.91 5.44 14.52
N ASP A 86 -8.91 6.32 14.43
CA ASP A 86 -10.23 6.02 13.86
C ASP A 86 -10.23 5.93 12.31
N GLY A 87 -9.19 6.42 11.65
CA GLY A 87 -9.03 6.39 10.19
C GLY A 87 -9.83 7.45 9.45
N GLU A 88 -10.32 8.48 10.16
CA GLU A 88 -11.16 9.55 9.60
C GLU A 88 -10.37 10.81 9.22
N THR A 89 -9.11 10.92 9.64
CA THR A 89 -8.25 12.08 9.36
C THR A 89 -6.90 11.64 8.83
N LEU A 90 -6.42 12.31 7.78
CA LEU A 90 -5.04 12.24 7.32
C LEU A 90 -4.19 13.18 8.18
N ILE A 91 -3.25 12.63 8.93
CA ILE A 91 -2.33 13.39 9.80
C ILE A 91 -1.15 13.88 8.98
N ASP A 92 -0.57 13.01 8.16
CA ASP A 92 0.59 13.32 7.32
C ASP A 92 0.58 12.44 6.07
N ARG A 93 1.19 12.90 4.97
CA ARG A 93 1.35 12.12 3.73
C ARG A 93 2.68 12.43 3.08
N LYS A 94 3.68 11.63 3.42
CA LYS A 94 5.05 11.74 2.92
C LYS A 94 5.82 10.47 3.28
N MET A 95 6.94 10.26 2.60
CA MET A 95 7.86 9.17 2.90
C MET A 95 8.28 9.18 4.37
N ASN A 96 8.30 8.01 5.00
CA ASN A 96 8.63 7.79 6.42
C ASN A 96 7.70 8.51 7.41
N CYS A 97 6.41 8.69 7.10
CA CYS A 97 5.48 9.30 8.05
C CYS A 97 4.97 8.33 9.13
N VAL A 98 5.18 7.03 8.95
CA VAL A 98 4.80 5.98 9.91
C VAL A 98 5.97 5.72 10.87
N HIS A 99 6.02 6.43 11.99
CA HIS A 99 7.13 6.36 12.94
C HIS A 99 6.70 6.53 14.39
N GLY A 100 7.35 5.83 15.32
CA GLY A 100 7.10 5.91 16.76
C GLY A 100 6.62 4.60 17.37
N THR A 101 6.49 4.57 18.70
CA THR A 101 6.34 3.33 19.48
C THR A 101 4.89 2.98 19.86
N GLY A 102 3.96 3.91 19.61
CA GLY A 102 2.53 3.70 19.87
C GLY A 102 1.79 3.06 18.69
N PRO A 103 0.52 2.64 18.88
CA PRO A 103 -0.32 2.17 17.78
C PRO A 103 -0.48 3.23 16.70
N GLN A 104 -0.25 2.84 15.46
CA GLN A 104 -0.38 3.70 14.29
C GLN A 104 -1.30 3.07 13.28
N ARG A 105 -2.03 3.91 12.57
CA ARG A 105 -2.86 3.55 11.44
C ARG A 105 -2.34 4.28 10.23
N PHE A 106 -2.20 3.57 9.13
CA PHE A 106 -1.65 4.13 7.92
C PHE A 106 -2.30 3.51 6.68
N ALA A 107 -2.12 4.17 5.55
CA ALA A 107 -2.49 3.64 4.25
C ALA A 107 -1.37 3.88 3.22
N VAL A 108 -1.19 2.95 2.29
CA VAL A 108 -0.16 3.02 1.24
C VAL A 108 -0.67 2.40 -0.05
N TYR A 109 -0.11 2.82 -1.18
CA TYR A 109 -0.32 2.13 -2.44
C TYR A 109 0.70 1.02 -2.67
N LEU A 110 0.29 -0.01 -3.41
CA LEU A 110 1.16 -1.10 -3.84
C LEU A 110 0.82 -1.52 -5.27
N HIS A 111 1.82 -1.56 -6.13
CA HIS A 111 1.71 -2.04 -7.51
C HIS A 111 1.91 -3.56 -7.60
N MET A 112 1.35 -4.16 -8.66
CA MET A 112 1.49 -5.59 -8.97
C MET A 112 1.14 -6.49 -7.77
N PHE A 113 0.03 -6.17 -7.10
CA PHE A 113 -0.45 -6.91 -5.96
C PHE A 113 -0.99 -8.27 -6.38
N ASP A 114 -0.49 -9.33 -5.74
CA ASP A 114 -0.96 -10.70 -5.90
C ASP A 114 -1.73 -11.12 -4.62
N PRO A 115 -3.05 -11.34 -4.69
CA PRO A 115 -3.85 -11.71 -3.53
C PRO A 115 -3.53 -13.09 -2.96
N GLN A 116 -2.77 -13.92 -3.68
CA GLN A 116 -2.35 -15.25 -3.22
C GLN A 116 -1.03 -15.22 -2.44
N ARG A 117 -0.39 -14.05 -2.32
CA ARG A 117 0.91 -13.90 -1.67
C ARG A 117 0.80 -13.08 -0.38
N PRO A 118 1.61 -13.39 0.64
CA PRO A 118 1.69 -12.55 1.81
C PRO A 118 2.35 -11.20 1.49
N LEU A 119 2.02 -10.19 2.27
CA LEU A 119 2.89 -9.02 2.44
C LEU A 119 4.02 -9.39 3.38
N ARG A 120 5.25 -9.05 2.99
CA ARG A 120 6.39 -8.99 3.89
C ARG A 120 6.40 -7.65 4.61
N TRP A 121 6.97 -7.64 5.81
CA TRP A 121 7.27 -6.46 6.62
C TRP A 121 8.43 -6.78 7.57
N GLN A 122 8.96 -5.79 8.27
CA GLN A 122 10.19 -5.94 9.08
C GLN A 122 10.14 -6.97 10.22
N CYS A 123 8.95 -7.48 10.54
CA CYS A 123 8.75 -8.49 11.58
C CYS A 123 8.12 -9.79 11.06
N GLY A 124 8.01 -9.99 9.74
CA GLY A 124 7.58 -11.25 9.15
C GLY A 124 6.66 -11.09 7.95
N GLU A 125 5.59 -11.89 7.92
CA GLU A 125 4.65 -11.97 6.80
C GLU A 125 3.21 -11.90 7.30
N VAL A 126 2.33 -11.30 6.51
CA VAL A 126 0.89 -11.21 6.80
C VAL A 126 0.08 -11.45 5.53
N MET A 127 -0.94 -12.31 5.62
CA MET A 127 -1.90 -12.50 4.54
C MET A 127 -2.90 -11.34 4.50
N CYS A 128 -3.21 -10.89 3.30
CA CYS A 128 -4.19 -9.83 3.09
C CYS A 128 -5.62 -10.38 3.01
N PRO A 129 -6.62 -9.59 3.43
CA PRO A 129 -8.00 -9.86 3.06
C PRO A 129 -8.20 -9.74 1.54
N SER A 130 -9.34 -10.23 1.04
CA SER A 130 -9.72 -10.07 -0.35
C SER A 130 -9.85 -8.58 -0.73
N VAL A 131 -9.48 -8.26 -1.97
CA VAL A 131 -9.60 -6.91 -2.52
C VAL A 131 -11.07 -6.49 -2.56
N GLN A 132 -11.37 -5.30 -2.08
CA GLN A 132 -12.72 -4.73 -2.04
C GLN A 132 -12.74 -3.31 -2.62
N ASP A 133 -13.94 -2.72 -2.75
CA ASP A 133 -14.07 -1.32 -3.16
C ASP A 133 -13.56 -0.40 -2.05
N VAL A 134 -12.84 0.66 -2.44
CA VAL A 134 -12.31 1.64 -1.50
C VAL A 134 -13.44 2.42 -0.81
N PRO A 135 -13.43 2.54 0.54
CA PRO A 135 -14.43 3.30 1.25
C PRO A 135 -14.29 4.80 0.96
N VAL A 136 -15.42 5.51 0.92
CA VAL A 136 -15.48 6.94 0.57
C VAL A 136 -14.52 7.79 1.40
N ARG A 137 -14.37 7.50 2.70
CA ARG A 137 -13.40 8.22 3.54
C ARG A 137 -11.97 8.10 3.00
N LEU A 138 -11.53 6.90 2.61
CA LEU A 138 -10.18 6.69 2.10
C LEU A 138 -9.99 7.28 0.70
N LEU A 139 -11.04 7.35 -0.12
CA LEU A 139 -10.99 8.08 -1.39
C LEU A 139 -10.65 9.56 -1.20
N LEU A 140 -11.19 10.18 -0.13
CA LEU A 140 -10.96 11.59 0.17
C LEU A 140 -9.60 11.82 0.84
N LEU A 141 -9.16 10.90 1.70
CA LEU A 141 -7.91 11.03 2.44
C LEU A 141 -6.69 10.61 1.60
N MET A 142 -6.85 9.57 0.80
CA MET A 142 -5.82 8.98 -0.05
C MET A 142 -6.33 8.91 -1.50
N PRO A 143 -6.53 10.05 -2.18
CA PRO A 143 -6.78 10.03 -3.62
C PRO A 143 -5.52 9.56 -4.35
N TYR A 144 -5.71 8.69 -5.35
CA TYR A 144 -4.61 8.21 -6.17
C TYR A 144 -4.14 9.33 -7.10
N THR A 145 -2.83 9.55 -7.10
CA THR A 145 -2.15 10.43 -8.05
C THR A 145 -1.05 9.61 -8.70
N ALA A 146 -1.01 9.58 -10.04
CA ALA A 146 0.16 9.01 -10.71
C ALA A 146 1.40 9.80 -10.25
N CYS A 147 2.49 9.09 -9.98
CA CYS A 147 3.76 9.72 -9.66
C CYS A 147 4.16 10.63 -10.83
N SER A 148 4.18 11.94 -10.58
CA SER A 148 4.71 12.96 -11.49
C SER A 148 6.24 13.00 -11.45
#